data_AF-A0A9P6B4I0-F1
#
_entry.id   AF-A0A9P6B4I0-F1
#
_cell.length_a   1.000
_cell.length_b   1.000
_cell.length_c   1.000
_cell.angle_alpha   90.00
_cell.angle_beta   90.00
_cell.angle_gamma   90.00
#
_symmetry.space_group_name_H-M   'P 1'
#
loop_
_entity.id
_entity.type
_entity.pdbx_description
1 polymer ?
#
loop_
_entity_poly.entity_id
_entity_poly.type
_entity_poly.pdbx_seq_one_letter_code
_entity_poly.pdbx_strand_id
1 'polypeptide(L)'
;MLDSFFDAGSSHSARIVDHAAAPKPQSPTPISRNTSKPPPPVRNSTRPNVQPVSIPPSGASGHKASEADSFSQYFSRSTSWASDPTWFVWDKLPPGQQPNPPPLKDSQTALRSLSWSSHGAQRLLDGVVVFEDLSIGWYHLSWHVSAPNNCTREAAWAPPPPPWIGDDLRTASEMYGDLVASFAERAMHQRRHVGRGECWDLANESLREIANTQQGVLPKVMPCIAHTHGHLIFTGVAGQMGTWKGGDDTVRRGDIVQWLNVKIKLVGQPLATMTLGNPDHTAIVVSDSYIPSLTAGSNASEEGQALHPSAIGSLDVIEQSVHELPSRRVYDMRQFLSGEVWIYRPMPMELYLGMAEVAAVWPPPASAVRV
;
A
#
# COMPACT_ATOMS: atom_id res chain seq x y z
N MET A 1 -46.32 8.94 -35.50
CA MET A 1 -47.11 10.17 -35.72
C MET A 1 -46.56 11.18 -34.72
N LEU A 2 -45.40 11.80 -34.97
CA LEU A 2 -45.13 12.86 -35.96
C LEU A 2 -46.10 14.02 -35.83
N ASP A 3 -45.67 15.07 -35.11
CA ASP A 3 -45.73 16.46 -35.55
C ASP A 3 -44.67 17.28 -34.79
N SER A 4 -43.62 17.82 -35.42
CA SER A 4 -43.57 18.97 -36.37
C SER A 4 -43.64 20.33 -35.66
N PHE A 5 -42.49 20.95 -35.35
CA PHE A 5 -42.37 22.41 -35.27
C PHE A 5 -41.03 22.86 -35.87
N PHE A 6 -41.13 23.75 -36.86
CA PHE A 6 -40.08 24.36 -37.68
C PHE A 6 -39.52 25.64 -37.02
N ASP A 7 -38.20 25.71 -36.96
CA ASP A 7 -37.28 26.69 -37.59
C ASP A 7 -37.46 28.22 -37.48
N ALA A 8 -36.38 28.86 -36.99
CA ALA A 8 -35.83 30.16 -37.39
C ALA A 8 -34.44 30.25 -36.72
N GLY A 9 -33.29 30.41 -37.37
CA GLY A 9 -32.97 31.22 -38.53
C GLY A 9 -32.09 32.40 -38.08
N SER A 10 -30.76 32.22 -38.01
CA SER A 10 -29.83 33.36 -37.91
C SER A 10 -28.50 33.04 -38.56
N SER A 11 -28.27 33.64 -39.73
CA SER A 11 -27.01 33.62 -40.46
C SER A 11 -26.04 34.63 -39.86
N HIS A 12 -24.80 34.21 -39.59
CA HIS A 12 -23.69 35.13 -39.38
C HIS A 12 -22.65 34.93 -40.49
N SER A 13 -22.52 35.97 -41.33
CA SER A 13 -21.46 36.12 -42.31
C SER A 13 -20.10 36.25 -41.63
N ALA A 14 -19.21 35.30 -41.89
CA ALA A 14 -17.80 35.42 -41.55
C ALA A 14 -17.12 36.36 -42.58
N ARG A 15 -16.64 37.51 -42.09
CA ARG A 15 -15.69 38.37 -42.82
C ARG A 15 -14.31 37.71 -42.77
N ILE A 16 -13.76 37.44 -43.95
CA ILE A 16 -12.35 37.09 -44.14
C ILE A 16 -11.54 38.36 -43.86
N VAL A 17 -10.64 38.29 -42.87
CA VAL A 17 -9.66 39.34 -42.58
C VAL A 17 -8.29 38.73 -42.87
N ASP A 18 -7.58 39.32 -43.82
CA ASP A 18 -6.22 38.95 -44.21
C ASP A 18 -5.25 39.22 -43.04
N HIS A 19 -4.66 38.15 -42.50
CA HIS A 19 -3.59 38.25 -41.50
C HIS A 19 -2.22 38.26 -42.20
N ALA A 20 -1.50 39.36 -41.98
CA ALA A 20 -0.11 39.56 -42.37
C ALA A 20 0.83 38.52 -41.74
N ALA A 21 1.87 38.15 -42.49
CA ALA A 21 2.84 37.11 -42.16
C ALA A 21 3.58 37.36 -40.83
N ALA A 22 3.56 36.36 -39.96
CA ALA A 22 4.32 36.32 -38.70
C ALA A 22 5.82 36.02 -38.94
N PRO A 23 6.74 36.60 -38.13
CA PRO A 23 8.16 36.33 -38.23
C PRO A 23 8.53 34.91 -37.76
N LYS A 24 9.52 34.30 -38.42
CA LYS A 24 10.02 32.95 -38.16
C LYS A 24 10.55 32.80 -36.71
N PRO A 25 10.22 31.72 -36.00
CA PRO A 25 10.77 31.45 -34.68
C PRO A 25 12.27 31.12 -34.77
N GLN A 26 13.07 31.82 -33.97
CA GLN A 26 14.49 31.53 -33.77
C GLN A 26 14.65 30.25 -32.96
N SER A 27 15.41 29.30 -33.50
CA SER A 27 15.76 28.03 -32.84
C SER A 27 16.60 28.29 -31.57
N PRO A 28 16.25 27.72 -30.41
CA PRO A 28 17.05 27.88 -29.20
C PRO A 28 18.36 27.10 -29.32
N THR A 29 19.45 27.76 -28.96
CA THR A 29 20.80 27.20 -28.81
C THR A 29 20.80 26.11 -27.72
N PRO A 30 21.50 24.97 -27.92
CA PRO A 30 21.55 23.90 -26.93
C PRO A 30 22.38 24.32 -25.72
N ILE A 31 21.75 24.33 -24.55
CA ILE A 31 22.42 24.52 -23.25
C ILE A 31 23.27 23.28 -22.97
N SER A 32 24.59 23.45 -23.01
CA SER A 32 25.57 22.45 -22.59
C SER A 32 25.35 22.09 -21.11
N ARG A 33 24.75 20.93 -20.84
CA ARG A 33 24.65 20.37 -19.49
C ARG A 33 26.00 19.82 -19.08
N ASN A 34 26.72 20.61 -18.28
CA ASN A 34 27.86 20.12 -17.53
C ASN A 34 27.44 18.90 -16.70
N THR A 35 28.18 17.81 -16.93
CA THR A 35 28.14 16.52 -16.27
C THR A 35 28.01 16.64 -14.75
N SER A 36 26.89 16.16 -14.23
CA SER A 36 26.56 16.07 -12.81
C SER A 36 27.47 15.05 -12.12
N LYS A 37 28.37 15.53 -11.27
CA LYS A 37 29.01 14.68 -10.26
C LYS A 37 27.92 14.04 -9.39
N PRO A 38 28.01 12.74 -9.05
CA PRO A 38 27.07 12.13 -8.12
C PRO A 38 27.09 12.87 -6.77
N PRO A 39 25.93 12.99 -6.10
CA PRO A 39 25.88 13.60 -4.77
C PRO A 39 26.81 12.85 -3.81
N PRO A 40 27.41 13.56 -2.84
CA PRO A 40 28.33 12.95 -1.88
C PRO A 40 27.59 11.85 -1.06
N PRO A 41 28.27 10.73 -0.75
CA PRO A 41 27.67 9.66 0.04
C PRO A 41 27.26 10.19 1.42
N VAL A 42 26.01 9.96 1.80
CA VAL A 42 25.49 10.30 3.13
C VAL A 42 26.18 9.42 4.17
N ARG A 43 26.71 10.01 5.24
CA ARG A 43 27.36 9.26 6.32
C ARG A 43 26.30 8.41 7.05
N ASN A 44 26.60 7.13 7.28
CA ASN A 44 25.73 6.20 8.01
C ASN A 44 25.33 6.69 9.42
N SER A 45 26.10 7.60 10.03
CA SER A 45 25.82 8.17 11.36
C SER A 45 24.66 9.17 11.40
N THR A 46 24.18 9.65 10.25
CA THR A 46 23.03 10.59 10.19
C THR A 46 21.74 9.93 9.74
N ARG A 47 21.72 8.60 9.58
CA ARG A 47 20.49 7.87 9.24
C ARG A 47 19.57 7.89 10.47
N PRO A 48 18.33 8.43 10.38
CA PRO A 48 17.39 8.38 11.49
C PRO A 48 17.19 6.91 11.89
N ASN A 49 17.32 6.65 13.20
CA ASN A 49 17.06 5.34 13.80
C ASN A 49 15.55 5.11 13.80
N VAL A 50 15.01 4.72 12.65
CA VAL A 50 13.64 4.19 12.59
C VAL A 50 13.72 2.82 13.23
N GLN A 51 13.36 2.72 14.51
CA GLN A 51 13.13 1.41 15.11
C GLN A 51 11.97 0.77 14.34
N PRO A 52 12.17 -0.36 13.65
CA PRO A 52 11.07 -1.05 13.00
C PRO A 52 10.21 -1.66 14.11
N VAL A 53 9.06 -1.05 14.37
CA VAL A 53 8.02 -1.62 15.26
C VAL A 53 7.04 -2.41 14.39
N SER A 54 7.56 -3.31 13.57
CA SER A 54 6.75 -4.07 12.63
C SER A 54 6.28 -5.35 13.33
N ILE A 55 5.25 -5.22 14.18
CA ILE A 55 4.53 -6.39 14.67
C ILE A 55 3.63 -6.84 13.51
N PRO A 56 3.70 -8.09 13.03
CA PRO A 56 2.76 -8.53 12.01
C PRO A 56 1.31 -8.35 12.52
N PRO A 57 0.31 -8.15 11.63
CA PRO A 57 -1.09 -8.28 12.00
C PRO A 57 -1.23 -9.57 12.80
N SER A 58 -1.56 -9.43 14.09
CA SER A 58 -1.36 -10.49 15.08
C SER A 58 -2.24 -11.68 14.74
N GLY A 59 -1.65 -12.70 14.10
CA GLY A 59 -2.34 -13.90 13.65
C GLY A 59 -2.41 -15.03 14.68
N ALA A 60 -2.01 -14.80 15.93
CA ALA A 60 -1.90 -15.86 16.93
C ALA A 60 -2.39 -15.43 18.31
N SER A 61 -3.52 -16.03 18.71
CA SER A 61 -3.91 -16.37 20.09
C SER A 61 -3.64 -15.34 21.19
N GLY A 62 -4.60 -14.43 21.36
CA GLY A 62 -4.69 -13.47 22.45
C GLY A 62 -5.42 -12.24 21.91
N HIS A 63 -6.52 -11.82 22.53
CA HIS A 63 -7.33 -10.68 22.10
C HIS A 63 -6.54 -9.36 22.17
N LYS A 64 -5.56 -9.18 21.29
CA LYS A 64 -4.93 -7.89 21.08
C LYS A 64 -5.90 -7.09 20.23
N ALA A 65 -6.37 -5.97 20.77
CA ALA A 65 -7.16 -5.00 20.02
C ALA A 65 -6.44 -4.66 18.71
N SER A 66 -7.18 -4.55 17.61
CA SER A 66 -6.62 -4.09 16.34
C SER A 66 -6.12 -2.65 16.48
N GLU A 67 -5.31 -2.21 15.51
CA GLU A 67 -4.87 -0.81 15.48
C GLU A 67 -6.07 0.15 15.40
N ALA A 68 -7.08 -0.18 14.60
CA ALA A 68 -8.30 0.61 14.48
C ALA A 68 -9.15 0.65 15.76
N ASP A 69 -9.26 -0.45 16.51
CA ASP A 69 -9.95 -0.45 17.80
C ASP A 69 -9.21 0.47 18.78
N SER A 70 -7.90 0.28 18.94
CA SER A 70 -7.05 1.13 19.78
C SER A 70 -7.15 2.61 19.40
N PHE A 71 -7.19 2.90 18.10
CA PHE A 71 -7.38 4.24 17.57
C PHE A 71 -8.77 4.80 17.88
N SER A 72 -9.83 4.00 17.79
CA SER A 72 -11.20 4.44 18.09
C SER A 72 -11.36 4.90 19.54
N GLN A 73 -10.61 4.30 20.48
CA GLN A 73 -10.62 4.68 21.90
C GLN A 73 -10.13 6.14 22.11
N TYR A 74 -9.33 6.69 21.20
CA TYR A 74 -8.92 8.09 21.25
C TYR A 74 -10.10 9.07 21.14
N PHE A 75 -11.17 8.67 20.46
CA PHE A 75 -12.39 9.47 20.26
C PHE A 75 -13.47 9.23 21.30
N SER A 76 -13.26 8.28 22.22
CA SER A 76 -14.17 8.06 23.34
C SER A 76 -14.34 9.33 24.18
N ARG A 77 -15.55 9.55 24.70
CA ARG A 77 -15.87 10.69 25.58
C ARG A 77 -15.06 10.69 26.88
N SER A 78 -14.56 9.52 27.30
CA SER A 78 -13.69 9.40 28.49
C SER A 78 -12.25 9.85 28.23
N THR A 79 -11.83 9.98 26.97
CA THR A 79 -10.45 10.31 26.60
C THR A 79 -10.23 11.82 26.62
N SER A 80 -9.32 12.27 27.50
CA SER A 80 -8.93 13.68 27.59
C SER A 80 -8.03 14.09 26.42
N TRP A 81 -8.35 15.21 25.77
CA TRP A 81 -7.53 15.83 24.71
C TRP A 81 -6.69 17.02 25.22
N ALA A 82 -6.38 17.06 26.52
CA ALA A 82 -5.81 18.24 27.16
C ALA A 82 -4.50 18.76 26.54
N SER A 83 -3.69 17.90 25.92
CA SER A 83 -2.41 18.30 25.31
C SER A 83 -2.54 18.98 23.95
N ASP A 84 -3.61 18.72 23.20
CA ASP A 84 -3.86 19.30 21.88
C ASP A 84 -5.37 19.21 21.55
N PRO A 85 -6.21 20.08 22.14
CA PRO A 85 -7.66 19.95 22.04
C PRO A 85 -8.21 20.40 20.68
N THR A 86 -7.37 20.92 19.78
CA THR A 86 -7.80 21.55 18.52
C THR A 86 -6.97 21.18 17.30
N TRP A 87 -6.32 20.00 17.30
CA TRP A 87 -5.55 19.48 16.15
C TRP A 87 -6.37 19.42 14.84
N PHE A 88 -7.71 19.43 14.94
CA PHE A 88 -8.64 19.41 13.81
C PHE A 88 -9.06 20.81 13.32
N VAL A 89 -8.63 21.89 14.00
CA VAL A 89 -8.97 23.27 13.61
C VAL A 89 -7.93 23.78 12.62
N TRP A 90 -8.28 23.76 11.34
CA TRP A 90 -7.37 24.08 10.23
C TRP A 90 -6.62 25.41 10.40
N ASP A 91 -7.31 26.47 10.82
CA ASP A 91 -6.72 27.80 10.99
C ASP A 91 -5.67 27.90 12.11
N LYS A 92 -5.59 26.86 12.95
CA LYS A 92 -4.59 26.75 14.03
C LYS A 92 -3.43 25.82 13.66
N LEU A 93 -3.50 25.17 12.50
CA LEU A 93 -2.44 24.28 12.05
C LEU A 93 -1.30 25.07 11.40
N PRO A 94 -0.03 24.64 11.61
CA PRO A 94 1.09 25.12 10.83
C PRO A 94 0.81 25.04 9.31
N PRO A 95 1.33 25.99 8.51
CA PRO A 95 1.17 25.94 7.05
C PRO A 95 1.63 24.60 6.48
N GLY A 96 0.76 23.97 5.68
CA GLY A 96 1.04 22.66 5.06
C GLY A 96 0.76 21.44 5.95
N GLN A 97 0.36 21.62 7.21
CA GLN A 97 -0.04 20.52 8.07
C GLN A 97 -1.52 20.19 7.88
N GLN A 98 -1.82 18.89 7.74
CA GLN A 98 -3.18 18.36 7.69
C GLN A 98 -3.69 18.05 9.11
N PRO A 99 -5.02 18.13 9.33
CA PRO A 99 -5.64 17.76 10.60
C PRO A 99 -5.53 16.25 10.79
N ASN A 100 -4.46 15.84 11.48
CA ASN A 100 -4.19 14.45 11.82
C ASN A 100 -4.44 14.24 13.31
N PRO A 101 -5.23 13.23 13.70
CA PRO A 101 -5.36 12.84 15.09
C PRO A 101 -3.98 12.58 15.72
N PRO A 102 -3.74 12.98 16.98
CA PRO A 102 -2.46 12.77 17.66
C PRO A 102 -1.91 11.34 17.61
N PRO A 103 -2.72 10.25 17.70
CA PRO A 103 -2.21 8.89 17.49
C PRO A 103 -1.57 8.64 16.11
N LEU A 104 -1.85 9.49 15.12
CA LEU A 104 -1.36 9.38 13.74
C LEU A 104 -0.37 10.48 13.36
N LYS A 105 0.00 11.37 14.29
CA LYS A 105 0.76 12.60 13.98
C LYS A 105 2.08 12.34 13.25
N ASP A 106 2.71 11.20 13.54
CA ASP A 106 3.97 10.77 12.95
C ASP A 106 3.87 9.42 12.23
N SER A 107 2.67 8.86 12.11
CA SER A 107 2.47 7.61 11.39
C SER A 107 2.54 7.85 9.88
N GLN A 108 3.45 7.13 9.25
CA GLN A 108 3.52 6.94 7.79
C GLN A 108 2.98 5.57 7.37
N THR A 109 2.42 4.81 8.31
CA THR A 109 2.08 3.40 8.12
C THR A 109 0.61 3.15 7.82
N ALA A 110 -0.19 4.21 7.66
CA ALA A 110 -1.61 4.11 7.38
C ALA A 110 -1.99 4.90 6.12
N LEU A 111 -2.96 4.36 5.38
CA LEU A 111 -3.66 5.14 4.36
C LEU A 111 -4.79 5.92 5.03
N ARG A 112 -4.98 7.15 4.58
CA ARG A 112 -5.98 8.03 5.17
C ARG A 112 -6.66 8.89 4.13
N SER A 113 -7.89 9.24 4.44
CA SER A 113 -8.65 10.25 3.71
C SER A 113 -9.42 11.09 4.72
N LEU A 114 -9.62 12.36 4.36
CA LEU A 114 -10.24 13.37 5.20
C LEU A 114 -11.25 14.15 4.37
N SER A 115 -12.42 14.41 4.95
CA SER A 115 -13.44 15.27 4.37
C SER A 115 -13.82 16.33 5.39
N TRP A 116 -13.91 17.58 4.94
CA TRP A 116 -14.28 18.71 5.79
C TRP A 116 -15.47 19.44 5.20
N SER A 117 -16.38 19.88 6.05
CA SER A 117 -17.49 20.72 5.63
C SER A 117 -17.84 21.78 6.68
N SER A 118 -18.53 22.83 6.23
CA SER A 118 -19.00 23.91 7.09
C SER A 118 -20.43 24.28 6.77
N HIS A 119 -21.21 24.51 7.82
CA HIS A 119 -22.58 25.02 7.72
C HIS A 119 -22.75 26.15 8.75
N GLY A 120 -22.69 27.39 8.28
CA GLY A 120 -22.71 28.57 9.15
C GLY A 120 -21.51 28.58 10.10
N ALA A 121 -21.77 28.51 11.39
CA ALA A 121 -20.76 28.44 12.44
C ALA A 121 -20.40 27.01 12.87
N GLN A 122 -21.10 26.01 12.34
CA GLN A 122 -20.80 24.60 12.57
C GLN A 122 -19.73 24.12 11.59
N ARG A 123 -18.87 23.23 12.05
CA ARG A 123 -17.79 22.59 11.29
C ARG A 123 -17.84 21.09 11.52
N LEU A 124 -17.58 20.34 10.46
CA LEU A 124 -17.51 18.88 10.47
C LEU A 124 -16.17 18.43 9.91
N LEU A 125 -15.60 17.37 10.49
CA LEU A 125 -14.44 16.65 9.97
C LEU A 125 -14.74 15.15 10.03
N ASP A 126 -14.76 14.53 8.86
CA ASP A 126 -14.83 13.09 8.71
C ASP A 126 -13.45 12.56 8.33
N GLY A 127 -13.08 11.41 8.86
CA GLY A 127 -11.85 10.73 8.51
C GLY A 127 -12.01 9.24 8.44
N VAL A 128 -11.23 8.62 7.56
CA VAL A 128 -11.03 7.18 7.49
C VAL A 128 -9.55 6.88 7.46
N VAL A 129 -9.16 5.80 8.14
CA VAL A 129 -7.79 5.36 8.28
C VAL A 129 -7.75 3.84 8.08
N VAL A 130 -6.94 3.37 7.14
CA VAL A 130 -6.65 1.95 6.94
C VAL A 130 -5.24 1.71 7.43
N PHE A 131 -5.11 0.89 8.46
CA PHE A 131 -3.85 0.59 9.13
C PHE A 131 -3.08 -0.51 8.40
N GLU A 132 -1.82 -0.70 8.80
CA GLU A 132 -0.94 -1.73 8.24
C GLU A 132 -1.48 -3.15 8.51
N ASP A 133 -2.12 -3.37 9.66
CA ASP A 133 -2.83 -4.60 9.98
C ASP A 133 -4.12 -4.80 9.18
N LEU A 134 -4.47 -3.89 8.27
CA LEU A 134 -5.69 -3.82 7.45
C LEU A 134 -6.98 -3.59 8.23
N SER A 135 -6.90 -3.31 9.53
CA SER A 135 -8.04 -2.79 10.27
C SER A 135 -8.37 -1.36 9.81
N ILE A 136 -9.63 -0.98 9.94
CA ILE A 136 -10.11 0.32 9.44
C ILE A 136 -10.75 1.10 10.58
N GLY A 137 -10.32 2.34 10.77
CA GLY A 137 -10.94 3.29 11.71
C GLY A 137 -11.63 4.41 10.96
N TRP A 138 -12.86 4.74 11.37
CA TRP A 138 -13.57 5.95 10.97
C TRP A 138 -13.77 6.86 12.17
N TYR A 139 -13.75 8.16 11.94
CA TYR A 139 -14.08 9.13 12.95
C TYR A 139 -14.83 10.32 12.38
N HIS A 140 -15.67 10.92 13.22
CA HIS A 140 -16.47 12.09 12.93
C HIS A 140 -16.36 13.11 14.06
N LEU A 141 -16.01 14.34 13.71
CA LEU A 141 -15.97 15.46 14.63
C LEU A 141 -16.97 16.53 14.21
N SER A 142 -17.69 17.08 15.17
CA SER A 142 -18.60 18.21 14.97
C SER A 142 -18.36 19.28 16.02
N TRP A 143 -18.09 20.52 15.61
CA TRP A 143 -17.84 21.62 16.55
C TRP A 143 -18.36 22.96 16.05
N HIS A 144 -18.58 23.87 17.00
CA HIS A 144 -18.90 25.26 16.70
C HIS A 144 -17.61 26.11 16.69
N VAL A 145 -17.45 27.03 15.74
CA VAL A 145 -16.21 27.83 15.59
C VAL A 145 -15.84 28.67 16.82
N SER A 146 -16.83 29.12 17.60
CA SER A 146 -16.58 29.90 18.83
C SER A 146 -16.16 29.05 20.03
N ALA A 147 -16.38 27.74 19.98
CA ALA A 147 -16.09 26.82 21.09
C ALA A 147 -15.54 25.48 20.57
N PRO A 148 -14.42 25.47 19.84
CA PRO A 148 -13.89 24.26 19.19
C PRO A 148 -13.53 23.16 20.19
N ASN A 149 -13.19 23.53 21.44
CA ASN A 149 -12.88 22.56 22.50
C ASN A 149 -14.11 21.75 22.94
N ASN A 150 -15.33 22.24 22.68
CA ASN A 150 -16.58 21.55 22.96
C ASN A 150 -17.07 20.83 21.69
N CYS A 151 -16.27 19.88 21.21
CA CYS A 151 -16.59 19.10 20.02
C CYS A 151 -17.31 17.79 20.37
N THR A 152 -18.28 17.41 19.53
CA THR A 152 -18.81 16.04 19.51
C THR A 152 -17.83 15.16 18.75
N ARG A 153 -17.60 13.95 19.27
CA ARG A 153 -16.63 12.98 18.77
C ARG A 153 -17.31 11.64 18.67
N GLU A 154 -17.21 11.03 17.49
CA GLU A 154 -17.71 9.70 17.22
C GLU A 154 -16.63 8.93 16.46
N ALA A 155 -16.57 7.62 16.70
CA ALA A 155 -15.69 6.73 15.97
C ALA A 155 -16.35 5.36 15.79
N ALA A 156 -15.96 4.68 14.74
CA ALA A 156 -16.32 3.32 14.42
C ALA A 156 -15.09 2.62 13.88
N TRP A 157 -15.05 1.29 13.93
CA TRP A 157 -13.92 0.54 13.40
C TRP A 157 -14.35 -0.82 12.86
N ALA A 158 -13.47 -1.41 12.05
CA ALA A 158 -13.57 -2.75 11.52
C ALA A 158 -12.27 -3.51 11.81
N PRO A 159 -12.34 -4.79 12.23
CA PRO A 159 -11.14 -5.60 12.38
C PRO A 159 -10.47 -5.82 11.01
N PRO A 160 -9.23 -6.32 10.98
CA PRO A 160 -8.64 -6.85 9.76
C PRO A 160 -9.61 -7.83 9.06
N PRO A 161 -9.65 -7.84 7.71
CA PRO A 161 -10.49 -8.77 6.99
C PRO A 161 -10.09 -10.22 7.31
N PRO A 162 -11.05 -11.16 7.32
CA PRO A 162 -10.74 -12.58 7.50
C PRO A 162 -9.84 -13.06 6.33
N PRO A 163 -9.01 -14.08 6.56
CA PRO A 163 -8.21 -14.63 5.48
C PRO A 163 -9.04 -15.19 4.33
N TRP A 164 -8.51 -15.03 3.11
CA TRP A 164 -9.15 -15.54 1.91
C TRP A 164 -8.83 -17.02 1.71
N ILE A 165 -9.78 -17.74 1.11
CA ILE A 165 -9.63 -19.16 0.79
C ILE A 165 -8.92 -19.33 -0.57
N GLY A 166 -8.56 -20.57 -0.89
CA GLY A 166 -7.72 -20.90 -2.04
C GLY A 166 -8.23 -20.41 -3.38
N ASP A 167 -9.53 -20.55 -3.65
CA ASP A 167 -10.12 -20.10 -4.92
C ASP A 167 -10.06 -18.58 -5.10
N ASP A 168 -10.34 -17.82 -4.04
CA ASP A 168 -10.29 -16.37 -4.09
C ASP A 168 -8.85 -15.88 -4.27
N LEU A 169 -7.89 -16.54 -3.60
CA LEU A 169 -6.47 -16.27 -3.76
C LEU A 169 -5.94 -16.63 -5.14
N ARG A 170 -6.41 -17.72 -5.75
CA ARG A 170 -6.06 -18.07 -7.14
C ARG A 170 -6.62 -17.04 -8.10
N THR A 171 -7.88 -16.67 -7.94
CA THR A 171 -8.54 -15.65 -8.77
C THR A 171 -7.81 -14.30 -8.68
N ALA A 172 -7.38 -13.89 -7.48
CA ALA A 172 -6.58 -12.68 -7.31
C ALA A 172 -5.23 -12.75 -8.04
N SER A 173 -4.56 -13.91 -7.99
CA SER A 173 -3.31 -14.13 -8.74
C SER A 173 -3.54 -14.10 -10.26
N GLU A 174 -4.63 -14.67 -10.76
CA GLU A 174 -4.98 -14.61 -12.20
C GLU A 174 -5.27 -13.18 -12.66
N MET A 175 -5.90 -12.35 -11.82
CA MET A 175 -6.20 -10.95 -12.14
C MET A 175 -4.94 -10.07 -12.15
N TYR A 176 -4.06 -10.21 -11.16
CA TYR A 176 -2.99 -9.23 -10.92
C TYR A 176 -1.58 -9.78 -11.07
N GLY A 177 -1.38 -11.08 -10.91
CA GLY A 177 -0.06 -11.69 -10.75
C GLY A 177 0.86 -11.42 -11.95
N ASP A 178 0.37 -11.70 -13.15
CA ASP A 178 1.12 -11.46 -14.38
C ASP A 178 1.38 -9.96 -14.63
N LEU A 179 0.42 -9.10 -14.31
CA LEU A 179 0.58 -7.66 -14.47
C LEU A 179 1.69 -7.10 -13.56
N VAL A 180 1.71 -7.53 -12.30
CA VAL A 180 2.72 -7.12 -11.29
C VAL A 180 4.10 -7.64 -11.69
N ALA A 181 4.22 -8.93 -12.01
CA ALA A 181 5.50 -9.53 -12.40
C ALA A 181 6.04 -8.93 -13.72
N SER A 182 5.19 -8.75 -14.72
CA SER A 182 5.60 -8.14 -15.98
C SER A 182 5.98 -6.66 -15.83
N PHE A 183 5.41 -5.92 -14.89
CA PHE A 183 5.90 -4.58 -14.55
C PHE A 183 7.35 -4.63 -14.07
N ALA A 184 7.67 -5.53 -13.14
CA ALA A 184 9.02 -5.69 -12.62
C ALA A 184 10.03 -6.10 -13.70
N GLU A 185 9.66 -7.03 -14.57
CA GLU A 185 10.47 -7.47 -15.71
C GLU A 185 10.74 -6.33 -16.70
N ARG A 186 9.71 -5.52 -17.02
CA ARG A 186 9.88 -4.32 -17.86
C ARG A 186 10.88 -3.36 -17.23
N ALA A 187 10.79 -3.08 -15.93
CA ALA A 187 11.71 -2.20 -15.23
C ALA A 187 13.16 -2.71 -15.27
N MET A 188 13.36 -4.02 -15.05
CA MET A 188 14.66 -4.68 -15.17
C MET A 188 15.23 -4.55 -16.59
N HIS A 189 14.43 -4.82 -17.62
CA HIS A 189 14.85 -4.70 -19.03
C HIS A 189 15.19 -3.26 -19.42
N GLN A 190 14.44 -2.29 -18.90
CA GLN A 190 14.69 -0.86 -19.14
C GLN A 190 15.91 -0.32 -18.41
N ARG A 191 16.47 -1.08 -17.44
CA ARG A 191 17.66 -0.69 -16.66
C ARG A 191 17.49 0.68 -16.00
N ARG A 192 16.28 0.95 -15.48
CA ARG A 192 15.92 2.21 -14.82
C ARG A 192 15.35 1.92 -13.44
N HIS A 193 15.69 2.75 -12.45
CA HIS A 193 15.00 2.73 -11.16
C HIS A 193 13.51 3.01 -11.34
N VAL A 194 12.71 2.31 -10.53
CA VAL A 194 11.29 2.59 -10.35
C VAL A 194 11.12 3.56 -9.18
N GLY A 195 10.26 4.58 -9.35
CA GLY A 195 10.06 5.61 -8.35
C GLY A 195 11.35 6.35 -8.02
N ARG A 196 11.72 6.34 -6.74
CA ARG A 196 12.95 6.95 -6.20
C ARG A 196 14.11 5.95 -6.15
N GLY A 197 13.87 4.70 -6.55
CA GLY A 197 14.83 3.61 -6.51
C GLY A 197 14.82 2.83 -5.20
N GLU A 198 13.94 3.14 -4.25
CA GLU A 198 13.81 2.35 -3.01
C GLU A 198 13.22 0.96 -3.32
N CYS A 199 13.52 -0.04 -2.49
CA CYS A 199 13.06 -1.41 -2.71
C CYS A 199 11.53 -1.51 -2.79
N TRP A 200 10.81 -0.78 -1.93
CA TRP A 200 9.35 -0.76 -1.88
C TRP A 200 8.71 -0.03 -3.06
N ASP A 201 9.43 0.90 -3.72
CA ASP A 201 8.88 1.66 -4.85
C ASP A 201 8.50 0.71 -6.01
N LEU A 202 9.21 -0.40 -6.18
CA LEU A 202 8.93 -1.38 -7.23
C LEU A 202 7.54 -2.01 -7.07
N ALA A 203 7.21 -2.47 -5.86
CA ALA A 203 5.90 -3.03 -5.54
C ALA A 203 4.81 -1.95 -5.63
N ASN A 204 5.01 -0.80 -4.97
CA ASN A 204 4.01 0.25 -4.92
C ASN A 204 3.68 0.84 -6.30
N GLU A 205 4.67 1.11 -7.15
CA GLU A 205 4.39 1.63 -8.50
C GLU A 205 3.74 0.57 -9.40
N SER A 206 4.03 -0.73 -9.20
CA SER A 206 3.36 -1.80 -9.96
C SER A 206 1.85 -1.82 -9.67
N LEU A 207 1.45 -1.79 -8.39
CA LEU A 207 0.04 -1.78 -7.99
C LEU A 207 -0.65 -0.48 -8.42
N ARG A 208 0.06 0.65 -8.37
CA ARG A 208 -0.46 1.94 -8.85
C ARG A 208 -0.66 1.94 -10.37
N GLU A 209 0.29 1.42 -11.15
CA GLU A 209 0.14 1.30 -12.61
C GLU A 209 -1.07 0.44 -12.96
N ILE A 210 -1.25 -0.70 -12.28
CA ILE A 210 -2.42 -1.58 -12.49
C ILE A 210 -3.72 -0.85 -12.16
N ALA A 211 -3.80 -0.21 -10.99
CA ALA A 211 -4.99 0.53 -10.56
C ALA A 211 -5.40 1.63 -11.56
N ASN A 212 -4.43 2.25 -12.24
CA ASN A 212 -4.68 3.30 -13.22
C ASN A 212 -4.96 2.76 -14.63
N THR A 213 -4.21 1.75 -15.08
CA THR A 213 -4.27 1.25 -16.47
C THR A 213 -5.37 0.22 -16.70
N GLN A 214 -5.79 -0.49 -15.65
CA GLN A 214 -6.87 -1.48 -15.69
C GLN A 214 -8.20 -0.94 -15.15
N GLN A 215 -8.33 0.39 -15.01
CA GLN A 215 -9.55 1.01 -14.51
C GLN A 215 -10.74 0.67 -15.42
N GLY A 216 -11.79 0.11 -14.83
CA GLY A 216 -12.99 -0.33 -15.55
C GLY A 216 -12.87 -1.72 -16.20
N VAL A 217 -11.69 -2.35 -16.16
CA VAL A 217 -11.46 -3.72 -16.66
C VAL A 217 -11.35 -4.68 -15.49
N LEU A 218 -10.51 -4.35 -14.51
CA LEU A 218 -10.34 -5.12 -13.28
C LEU A 218 -10.86 -4.31 -12.08
N PRO A 219 -11.28 -4.99 -11.00
CA PRO A 219 -11.47 -4.32 -9.72
C PRO A 219 -10.18 -3.61 -9.31
N LYS A 220 -10.32 -2.46 -8.63
CA LYS A 220 -9.16 -1.67 -8.19
C LYS A 220 -8.32 -2.50 -7.21
N VAL A 221 -7.06 -2.73 -7.55
CA VAL A 221 -6.12 -3.43 -6.66
C VAL A 221 -5.83 -2.59 -5.43
N MET A 222 -5.66 -3.25 -4.28
CA MET A 222 -5.30 -2.61 -3.02
C MET A 222 -3.91 -1.97 -3.16
N PRO A 223 -3.73 -0.70 -2.78
CA PRO A 223 -2.41 -0.07 -2.72
C PRO A 223 -1.54 -0.67 -1.61
N CYS A 224 -0.23 -0.46 -1.68
CA CYS A 224 0.67 -0.73 -0.55
C CYS A 224 0.34 0.16 0.65
N ILE A 225 0.37 -0.40 1.85
CA ILE A 225 0.18 0.28 3.15
C ILE A 225 1.36 -0.10 4.04
N ALA A 226 2.36 0.78 4.16
CA ALA A 226 3.66 0.42 4.78
C ALA A 226 4.21 -0.91 4.22
N HIS A 227 4.32 -1.95 5.05
CA HIS A 227 4.83 -3.27 4.67
C HIS A 227 3.74 -4.24 4.23
N THR A 228 2.48 -3.81 4.17
CA THR A 228 1.35 -4.61 3.71
C THR A 228 1.06 -4.33 2.23
N HIS A 229 1.21 -5.36 1.40
CA HIS A 229 1.09 -5.26 -0.06
C HIS A 229 -0.09 -6.04 -0.64
N GLY A 230 -0.98 -6.54 0.23
CA GLY A 230 -1.98 -7.52 -0.18
C GLY A 230 -2.55 -8.34 0.98
N HIS A 231 -3.13 -9.49 0.64
CA HIS A 231 -3.45 -10.53 1.60
C HIS A 231 -2.17 -11.26 1.99
N LEU A 232 -1.88 -11.36 3.29
CA LEU A 232 -0.72 -12.09 3.80
C LEU A 232 -0.95 -13.61 3.63
N ILE A 233 -0.23 -14.25 2.71
CA ILE A 233 -0.32 -15.69 2.44
C ILE A 233 0.72 -16.53 3.21
N PHE A 234 1.80 -15.90 3.67
CA PHE A 234 2.79 -16.58 4.49
C PHE A 234 3.54 -15.60 5.39
N THR A 235 3.82 -16.03 6.62
CA THR A 235 4.79 -15.38 7.50
C THR A 235 5.69 -16.42 8.13
N GLY A 236 6.99 -16.15 8.24
CA GLY A 236 7.91 -17.09 8.87
C GLY A 236 9.18 -16.42 9.39
N VAL A 237 9.70 -17.00 10.46
CA VAL A 237 10.97 -16.61 11.09
C VAL A 237 11.99 -17.72 10.86
N ALA A 238 13.24 -17.37 10.57
CA ALA A 238 14.28 -18.35 10.34
C ALA A 238 14.43 -19.31 11.54
N GLY A 239 14.49 -20.61 11.25
CA GLY A 239 14.62 -21.68 12.26
C GLY A 239 13.34 -21.95 13.06
N GLN A 240 12.21 -21.31 12.74
CA GLN A 240 10.93 -21.51 13.40
C GLN A 240 9.86 -21.95 12.40
N MET A 241 8.76 -22.52 12.91
CA MET A 241 7.59 -22.76 12.07
C MET A 241 6.94 -21.41 11.73
N GLY A 242 6.76 -21.17 10.43
CA GLY A 242 5.94 -20.10 9.94
C GLY A 242 4.46 -20.48 9.95
N THR A 243 3.64 -19.53 9.53
CA THR A 243 2.20 -19.70 9.36
C THR A 243 1.87 -19.47 7.90
N TRP A 244 1.41 -20.54 7.24
CA TRP A 244 0.77 -20.45 5.94
C TRP A 244 -0.66 -19.97 6.13
N LYS A 245 -1.05 -18.98 5.34
CA LYS A 245 -2.33 -18.30 5.45
C LYS A 245 -3.04 -18.38 4.10
N GLY A 246 -4.30 -18.80 4.18
CA GLY A 246 -5.13 -18.97 3.02
C GLY A 246 -4.92 -20.29 2.28
N GLY A 247 -5.88 -20.58 1.42
CA GLY A 247 -6.08 -21.92 0.89
C GLY A 247 -5.32 -22.24 -0.41
N ASP A 248 -4.23 -21.54 -0.72
CA ASP A 248 -3.42 -21.82 -1.90
C ASP A 248 -2.22 -22.71 -1.55
N ASP A 249 -1.66 -23.44 -2.52
CA ASP A 249 -0.54 -24.36 -2.31
C ASP A 249 0.77 -23.87 -2.97
N THR A 250 0.75 -22.64 -3.45
CA THR A 250 1.77 -22.07 -4.33
C THR A 250 2.02 -20.62 -3.94
N VAL A 251 3.30 -20.24 -3.81
CA VAL A 251 3.70 -18.84 -3.93
C VAL A 251 3.73 -18.51 -5.42
N ARG A 252 2.87 -17.63 -5.86
CA ARG A 252 2.61 -17.40 -7.29
C ARG A 252 3.41 -16.22 -7.80
N ARG A 253 3.61 -16.22 -9.12
CA ARG A 253 4.06 -15.06 -9.87
C ARG A 253 3.18 -13.84 -9.56
N GLY A 254 3.85 -12.73 -9.26
CA GLY A 254 3.26 -11.46 -8.85
C GLY A 254 2.95 -11.33 -7.36
N ASP A 255 3.14 -12.38 -6.56
CA ASP A 255 3.17 -12.22 -5.10
C ASP A 255 4.35 -11.31 -4.71
N ILE A 256 4.20 -10.57 -3.61
CA ILE A 256 5.15 -9.57 -3.13
C ILE A 256 5.76 -10.07 -1.83
N VAL A 257 7.09 -10.15 -1.80
CA VAL A 257 7.85 -10.64 -0.64
C VAL A 257 8.40 -9.44 0.10
N GLN A 258 8.25 -9.46 1.43
CA GLN A 258 8.86 -8.53 2.35
C GLN A 258 9.86 -9.30 3.24
N TRP A 259 11.09 -8.81 3.31
CA TRP A 259 12.13 -9.34 4.18
C TRP A 259 12.47 -8.33 5.28
N LEU A 260 12.64 -8.83 6.49
CA LEU A 260 13.01 -8.04 7.66
C LEU A 260 14.25 -8.65 8.33
N ASN A 261 15.35 -7.90 8.37
CA ASN A 261 16.62 -8.31 9.00
C ASN A 261 17.10 -9.70 8.57
N VAL A 262 16.95 -10.02 7.28
CA VAL A 262 17.18 -11.35 6.74
C VAL A 262 18.65 -11.59 6.44
N LYS A 263 19.15 -12.78 6.80
CA LYS A 263 20.44 -13.30 6.34
C LYS A 263 20.22 -14.64 5.64
N ILE A 264 20.76 -14.78 4.43
CA ILE A 264 20.59 -15.98 3.59
C ILE A 264 21.93 -16.40 2.97
N LYS A 265 22.20 -17.70 2.86
CA LYS A 265 23.41 -18.16 2.13
C LYS A 265 23.18 -18.09 0.62
N LEU A 266 24.24 -17.77 -0.11
CA LEU A 266 24.22 -17.80 -1.57
C LEU A 266 24.38 -19.24 -2.06
N VAL A 267 23.50 -19.66 -2.97
CA VAL A 267 23.55 -20.99 -3.57
C VAL A 267 24.88 -21.20 -4.30
N GLY A 268 25.55 -22.32 -4.01
CA GLY A 268 26.87 -22.64 -4.57
C GLY A 268 28.06 -21.91 -3.92
N GLN A 269 27.83 -21.06 -2.92
CA GLN A 269 28.89 -20.37 -2.18
C GLN A 269 28.71 -20.55 -0.66
N PRO A 270 29.16 -21.68 -0.08
CA PRO A 270 28.81 -22.09 1.29
C PRO A 270 29.17 -21.08 2.39
N LEU A 271 30.19 -20.25 2.16
CA LEU A 271 30.68 -19.24 3.09
C LEU A 271 30.11 -17.84 2.81
N ALA A 272 29.48 -17.63 1.65
CA ALA A 272 28.94 -16.34 1.29
C ALA A 272 27.50 -16.22 1.79
N THR A 273 27.23 -15.13 2.49
CA THR A 273 25.90 -14.76 2.95
C THR A 273 25.54 -13.39 2.43
N MET A 274 24.27 -13.19 2.17
CA MET A 274 23.72 -11.90 1.84
C MET A 274 22.75 -11.46 2.93
N THR A 275 22.74 -10.15 3.20
CA THR A 275 21.78 -9.53 4.10
C THR A 275 20.73 -8.82 3.26
N LEU A 276 19.46 -9.14 3.49
CA LEU A 276 18.29 -8.49 2.92
C LEU A 276 17.56 -7.74 4.03
N GLY A 277 17.10 -6.54 3.77
CA GLY A 277 16.34 -5.74 4.73
C GLY A 277 17.15 -5.30 5.94
N ASN A 278 17.87 -4.19 5.79
CA ASN A 278 18.47 -3.46 6.90
C ASN A 278 17.96 -1.99 6.90
N PRO A 279 16.72 -1.75 7.38
CA PRO A 279 15.88 -2.69 8.15
C PRO A 279 14.92 -3.59 7.33
N ASP A 280 14.52 -3.18 6.13
CA ASP A 280 13.46 -3.83 5.35
C ASP A 280 13.78 -3.89 3.84
N HIS A 281 13.25 -4.90 3.15
CA HIS A 281 13.45 -5.07 1.72
C HIS A 281 12.23 -5.71 1.07
N THR A 282 11.90 -5.30 -0.15
CA THR A 282 10.69 -5.74 -0.88
C THR A 282 11.07 -6.21 -2.28
N ALA A 283 10.43 -7.28 -2.74
CA ALA A 283 10.55 -7.75 -4.11
C ALA A 283 9.27 -8.40 -4.64
N ILE A 284 9.26 -8.62 -5.95
CA ILE A 284 8.15 -9.24 -6.67
C ILE A 284 8.57 -10.62 -7.14
N VAL A 285 7.78 -11.64 -6.84
CA VAL A 285 7.95 -13.01 -7.34
C VAL A 285 7.66 -13.03 -8.84
N VAL A 286 8.56 -13.62 -9.63
CA VAL A 286 8.43 -13.70 -11.10
C VAL A 286 8.26 -15.14 -11.61
N SER A 287 8.30 -16.13 -10.73
CA SER A 287 7.97 -17.52 -11.07
C SER A 287 7.26 -18.19 -9.91
N ASP A 288 6.31 -19.05 -10.23
CA ASP A 288 5.62 -19.88 -9.25
C ASP A 288 6.62 -20.76 -8.48
N SER A 289 6.42 -20.87 -7.17
CA SER A 289 7.07 -21.83 -6.30
C SER A 289 6.01 -22.69 -5.63
N TYR A 290 5.87 -23.91 -6.15
CA TYR A 290 4.94 -24.91 -5.65
C TYR A 290 5.44 -25.51 -4.33
N ILE A 291 4.52 -25.75 -3.39
CA ILE A 291 4.84 -26.24 -2.04
C ILE A 291 4.25 -27.65 -1.86
N PRO A 292 5.01 -28.73 -2.15
CA PRO A 292 4.47 -30.09 -2.19
C PRO A 292 3.82 -30.57 -0.88
N SER A 293 4.32 -30.07 0.26
CA SER A 293 3.79 -30.42 1.57
C SER A 293 2.37 -29.91 1.81
N LEU A 294 1.94 -28.88 1.07
CA LEU A 294 0.59 -28.35 1.16
C LEU A 294 -0.36 -29.20 0.33
N THR A 295 0.06 -29.79 -0.80
CA THR A 295 -0.83 -30.51 -1.72
C THR A 295 -1.13 -31.95 -1.30
N ALA A 296 -0.30 -32.55 -0.44
CA ALA A 296 -0.34 -33.98 -0.13
C ALA A 296 -1.34 -34.40 0.97
N GLY A 297 -2.13 -33.47 1.53
CA GLY A 297 -3.10 -33.75 2.60
C GLY A 297 -4.55 -33.50 2.17
N SER A 298 -5.51 -34.26 2.72
CA SER A 298 -6.95 -33.97 2.57
C SER A 298 -7.39 -32.65 3.23
N ASN A 299 -6.49 -32.05 4.03
CA ASN A 299 -6.62 -30.76 4.71
C ASN A 299 -5.58 -29.77 4.20
N ALA A 300 -4.99 -30.06 3.03
CA ALA A 300 -4.26 -29.11 2.22
C ALA A 300 -5.04 -27.80 2.23
N SER A 301 -4.43 -26.71 2.72
CA SER A 301 -4.98 -25.36 2.59
C SER A 301 -5.88 -24.84 3.74
N GLU A 302 -5.79 -25.42 4.93
CA GLU A 302 -6.40 -24.81 6.12
C GLU A 302 -5.65 -23.53 6.54
N GLU A 303 -6.42 -22.49 6.87
CA GLU A 303 -5.89 -21.24 7.44
C GLU A 303 -5.03 -21.54 8.68
N GLY A 304 -3.82 -20.99 8.73
CA GLY A 304 -2.95 -21.11 9.89
C GLY A 304 -2.08 -22.37 9.90
N GLN A 305 -2.03 -23.13 8.80
CA GLN A 305 -1.17 -24.31 8.70
C GLN A 305 0.29 -23.96 9.00
N ALA A 306 0.89 -24.67 9.95
CA ALA A 306 2.30 -24.51 10.28
C ALA A 306 3.17 -24.94 9.09
N LEU A 307 4.01 -24.03 8.60
CA LEU A 307 4.90 -24.29 7.46
C LEU A 307 6.27 -23.68 7.73
N HIS A 308 7.32 -24.51 7.72
CA HIS A 308 8.67 -24.01 7.87
C HIS A 308 9.10 -23.21 6.62
N PRO A 309 9.80 -22.06 6.73
CA PRO A 309 10.22 -21.27 5.56
C PRO A 309 10.98 -22.07 4.50
N SER A 310 11.78 -23.07 4.90
CA SER A 310 12.51 -23.92 3.96
C SER A 310 11.63 -24.79 3.04
N ALA A 311 10.36 -25.01 3.41
CA ALA A 311 9.40 -25.76 2.61
C ALA A 311 8.92 -24.97 1.38
N ILE A 312 9.05 -23.63 1.39
CA ILE A 312 8.75 -22.77 0.23
C ILE A 312 9.66 -23.10 -0.96
N GLY A 313 10.85 -23.65 -0.71
CA GLY A 313 11.81 -23.96 -1.77
C GLY A 313 12.55 -22.71 -2.23
N SER A 314 12.44 -22.36 -3.51
CA SER A 314 13.17 -21.23 -4.10
C SER A 314 12.22 -20.11 -4.49
N LEU A 315 12.58 -18.87 -4.16
CA LEU A 315 11.87 -17.68 -4.61
C LEU A 315 12.67 -17.01 -5.72
N ASP A 316 12.12 -17.01 -6.93
CA ASP A 316 12.65 -16.26 -8.06
C ASP A 316 11.97 -14.90 -8.11
N VAL A 317 12.74 -13.83 -7.90
CA VAL A 317 12.22 -12.50 -7.65
C VAL A 317 12.94 -11.45 -8.49
N ILE A 318 12.26 -10.33 -8.74
CA ILE A 318 12.87 -9.08 -9.17
C ILE A 318 12.78 -8.07 -8.03
N GLU A 319 13.90 -7.46 -7.73
CA GLU A 319 14.07 -6.49 -6.66
C GLU A 319 14.92 -5.32 -7.12
N GLN A 320 14.87 -4.20 -6.39
CA GLN A 320 15.76 -3.07 -6.59
C GLN A 320 16.19 -2.49 -5.24
N SER A 321 17.19 -1.61 -5.25
CA SER A 321 17.53 -0.77 -4.10
C SER A 321 18.06 0.58 -4.57
N VAL A 322 18.26 1.52 -3.64
CA VAL A 322 18.76 2.89 -3.95
C VAL A 322 20.08 2.85 -4.75
N HIS A 323 20.85 1.76 -4.62
CA HIS A 323 22.15 1.60 -5.26
C HIS A 323 22.18 0.47 -6.30
N GLU A 324 21.07 -0.25 -6.51
CA GLU A 324 20.99 -1.34 -7.46
C GLU A 324 19.75 -1.19 -8.34
N LEU A 325 19.97 -1.14 -9.66
CA LEU A 325 18.89 -1.20 -10.64
C LEU A 325 18.09 -2.50 -10.49
N PRO A 326 16.82 -2.55 -10.93
CA PRO A 326 16.04 -3.77 -10.84
C PRO A 326 16.80 -4.96 -11.43
N SER A 327 16.90 -6.03 -10.65
CA SER A 327 17.67 -7.23 -10.99
C SER A 327 16.92 -8.49 -10.55
N ARG A 328 17.10 -9.57 -11.32
CA ARG A 328 16.51 -10.88 -11.00
C ARG A 328 17.44 -11.66 -10.07
N ARG A 329 16.87 -12.22 -9.02
CA ARG A 329 17.57 -13.02 -8.00
C ARG A 329 16.76 -14.27 -7.69
N VAL A 330 17.47 -15.34 -7.31
CA VAL A 330 16.85 -16.57 -6.84
C VAL A 330 17.35 -16.85 -5.43
N TYR A 331 16.43 -16.98 -4.49
CA TYR A 331 16.70 -17.26 -3.08
C TYR A 331 16.23 -18.67 -2.72
N ASP A 332 17.16 -19.52 -2.29
CA ASP A 332 16.81 -20.81 -1.70
C ASP A 332 16.45 -20.62 -0.22
N MET A 333 15.17 -20.73 0.11
CA MET A 333 14.65 -20.55 1.47
C MET A 333 15.16 -21.62 2.45
N ARG A 334 15.76 -22.71 1.96
CA ARG A 334 16.49 -23.68 2.82
C ARG A 334 17.77 -23.09 3.40
N GLN A 335 18.28 -22.01 2.79
CA GLN A 335 19.46 -21.28 3.23
C GLN A 335 19.14 -20.08 4.13
N PHE A 336 17.88 -19.93 4.55
CA PHE A 336 17.41 -18.83 5.39
C PHE A 336 17.94 -18.96 6.83
N LEU A 337 18.86 -18.08 7.23
CA LEU A 337 19.62 -18.21 8.48
C LEU A 337 19.06 -17.39 9.64
N SER A 338 18.58 -16.18 9.37
CA SER A 338 18.02 -15.26 10.38
C SER A 338 17.05 -14.29 9.73
N GLY A 339 16.19 -13.66 10.54
CA GLY A 339 15.23 -12.64 10.11
C GLY A 339 13.83 -13.20 9.87
N GLU A 340 12.99 -12.38 9.25
CA GLU A 340 11.59 -12.70 8.97
C GLU A 340 11.27 -12.49 7.49
N VAL A 341 10.34 -13.30 6.99
CA VAL A 341 9.82 -13.20 5.62
C VAL A 341 8.31 -13.21 5.64
N TRP A 342 7.71 -12.26 4.93
CA TRP A 342 6.26 -12.17 4.73
C TRP A 342 5.98 -12.17 3.23
N ILE A 343 4.95 -12.90 2.80
CA ILE A 343 4.57 -12.99 1.40
C ILE A 343 3.11 -12.55 1.29
N TYR A 344 2.88 -11.60 0.40
CA TYR A 344 1.59 -10.98 0.18
C TYR A 344 1.10 -11.25 -1.24
N ARG A 345 -0.19 -11.52 -1.38
CA ARG A 345 -0.86 -11.57 -2.67
C ARG A 345 -1.59 -10.27 -2.94
N PRO A 346 -1.38 -9.58 -4.08
CA PRO A 346 -2.18 -8.42 -4.46
C PRO A 346 -3.67 -8.75 -4.54
N MET A 347 -4.52 -7.91 -3.94
CA MET A 347 -5.96 -8.18 -3.78
C MET A 347 -6.83 -7.06 -4.36
N PRO A 348 -8.06 -7.36 -4.81
CA PRO A 348 -9.04 -6.33 -5.13
C PRO A 348 -9.49 -5.63 -3.84
N MET A 349 -9.34 -4.30 -3.78
CA MET A 349 -9.59 -3.50 -2.58
C MET A 349 -11.04 -3.62 -2.09
N GLU A 350 -12.01 -3.55 -3.01
CA GLU A 350 -13.44 -3.58 -2.66
C GLU A 350 -13.88 -4.92 -2.09
N LEU A 351 -13.48 -6.03 -2.73
CA LEU A 351 -13.85 -7.36 -2.25
C LEU A 351 -13.13 -7.72 -0.95
N TYR A 352 -11.92 -7.19 -0.74
CA TYR A 352 -11.11 -7.56 0.42
C TYR A 352 -11.39 -6.67 1.65
N LEU A 353 -11.46 -5.35 1.47
CA LEU A 353 -11.67 -4.38 2.56
C LEU A 353 -13.13 -3.90 2.66
N GLY A 354 -14.00 -4.29 1.74
CA GLY A 354 -15.39 -3.81 1.69
C GLY A 354 -15.53 -2.37 1.22
N MET A 355 -14.49 -1.80 0.58
CA MET A 355 -14.51 -0.43 0.06
C MET A 355 -13.76 -0.31 -1.26
N ALA A 356 -14.35 0.37 -2.25
CA ALA A 356 -13.71 0.64 -3.53
C ALA A 356 -12.58 1.69 -3.43
N GLU A 357 -12.64 2.54 -2.41
CA GLU A 357 -11.65 3.57 -2.14
C GLU A 357 -11.61 3.96 -0.65
N VAL A 358 -10.44 4.45 -0.21
CA VAL A 358 -10.28 5.06 1.11
C VAL A 358 -10.92 6.45 1.07
N ALA A 359 -12.23 6.52 1.28
CA ALA A 359 -12.99 7.76 1.27
C ALA A 359 -13.52 8.10 2.67
N ALA A 360 -13.35 9.35 3.09
CA ALA A 360 -13.87 9.86 4.35
C ALA A 360 -15.38 10.07 4.28
N VAL A 361 -16.13 9.00 4.55
CA VAL A 361 -17.60 8.99 4.58
C VAL A 361 -18.08 8.61 5.98
N TRP A 362 -18.98 9.42 6.54
CA TRP A 362 -19.65 9.15 7.81
C TRP A 362 -21.18 9.19 7.64
N PRO A 363 -21.94 8.24 8.24
CA PRO A 363 -21.46 7.05 8.94
C PRO A 363 -20.76 6.06 7.99
N PRO A 364 -19.90 5.18 8.51
CA PRO A 364 -19.29 4.12 7.69
C PRO A 364 -20.37 3.22 7.07
N PRO A 365 -20.08 2.56 5.93
CA PRO A 365 -20.99 1.59 5.34
C PRO A 365 -21.37 0.51 6.36
N ALA A 366 -22.66 0.17 6.46
CA ALA A 366 -23.15 -0.83 7.41
C ALA A 366 -22.47 -2.21 7.24
N SER A 367 -22.04 -2.54 6.02
CA SER A 367 -21.27 -3.75 5.71
C SER A 367 -19.85 -3.75 6.28
N ALA A 368 -19.29 -2.58 6.59
CA ALA A 368 -17.91 -2.43 7.03
C ALA A 368 -17.77 -2.54 8.56
N VAL A 369 -18.78 -2.11 9.33
CA VAL A 369 -18.74 -2.16 10.80
C VAL A 369 -19.20 -3.53 11.29
N ARG A 370 -18.25 -4.33 11.79
CA ARG A 370 -18.56 -5.54 12.56
C ARG A 370 -18.49 -5.18 14.04
N VAL A 371 -19.66 -4.99 14.67
CA VAL A 371 -19.80 -4.71 16.12
C VAL A 371 -19.44 -5.93 16.94
#